data_AF-A0A1I0EGL0-F1
#
_entry.id   AF-A0A1I0EGL0-F1
#
_cell.length_a   1.000
_cell.length_b   1.000
_cell.length_c   1.000
_cell.angle_alpha   90.00
_cell.angle_beta   90.00
_cell.angle_gamma   90.00
#
_symmetry.space_group_name_H-M   'P 1'
#
loop_
_entity.id
_entity.type
_entity.pdbx_description
1 polymer ?
#
loop_
_entity_poly.entity_id
_entity_poly.type
_entity_poly.pdbx_seq_one_letter_code
_entity_poly.pdbx_strand_id
1 'polypeptide(L)'
;MESIAELANKWESAGVISQEEAELIFKSLDSYLEYEFEQIAIFIKKNDAEAGLCVLVKMTNFLSAAGSKVPGIITNLQKTIKKYQFHASMLGKKLGAKSLTISIGFPIGINISLTWDI
;
A
#
# COMPACT_ATOMS: atom_id res chain seq x y z
N MET A 1 15.03 5.65 16.37
CA MET A 1 13.80 5.87 15.59
C MET A 1 13.55 4.60 14.82
N GLU A 2 12.39 3.98 15.00
CA GLU A 2 12.00 2.81 14.22
C GLU A 2 11.67 3.25 12.79
N SER A 3 12.03 2.44 11.81
CA SER A 3 11.66 2.64 10.42
C SER A 3 10.16 2.33 10.21
N ILE A 4 9.56 2.90 9.16
CA ILE A 4 8.15 2.63 8.83
C ILE A 4 7.93 1.15 8.49
N ALA A 5 8.93 0.47 7.94
CA ALA A 5 8.89 -0.96 7.70
C ALA A 5 8.84 -1.78 9.01
N GLU A 6 9.59 -1.38 10.03
CA GLU A 6 9.52 -2.00 11.36
C GLU A 6 8.17 -1.73 12.03
N LEU A 7 7.62 -0.52 11.88
CA LEU A 7 6.28 -0.18 12.36
C LEU A 7 5.19 -1.00 11.64
N ALA A 8 5.33 -1.21 10.33
CA ALA A 8 4.41 -2.06 9.57
C ALA A 8 4.43 -3.51 10.04
N ASN A 9 5.61 -4.08 10.30
CA ASN A 9 5.74 -5.44 10.83
C ASN A 9 5.23 -5.58 12.26
N LYS A 10 5.54 -4.59 13.12
CA LYS A 10 4.99 -4.52 14.49
C LYS A 10 3.48 -4.51 14.46
N TRP A 11 2.90 -3.79 13.50
CA TRP A 11 1.46 -3.71 13.37
C TRP A 11 0.82 -5.01 12.92
N GLU A 12 1.36 -5.66 11.90
CA GLU A 12 0.89 -6.99 11.48
C GLU A 12 0.89 -7.98 12.67
N SER A 13 1.82 -7.79 13.62
CA SER A 13 1.97 -8.64 14.80
C SER A 13 1.10 -8.24 16.02
N ALA A 14 0.95 -6.93 16.29
CA ALA A 14 0.38 -6.42 17.53
C ALA A 14 -1.04 -5.85 17.39
N GLY A 15 -1.47 -5.49 16.17
CA GLY A 15 -2.82 -4.98 15.88
C GLY A 15 -3.18 -3.61 16.46
N VAL A 16 -2.27 -2.94 17.18
CA VAL A 16 -2.51 -1.65 17.84
C VAL A 16 -1.40 -0.66 17.48
N ILE A 17 -1.81 0.58 17.16
CA ILE A 17 -0.91 1.70 16.87
C ILE A 17 -1.18 2.82 17.89
N SER A 18 -0.12 3.41 18.42
CA SER A 18 -0.17 4.63 19.22
C SER A 18 -0.37 5.87 18.33
N GLN A 19 -0.84 6.96 18.92
CA GLN A 19 -1.03 8.22 18.18
C GLN A 19 0.29 8.78 17.63
N GLU A 20 1.39 8.63 18.35
CA GLU A 20 2.73 9.09 17.98
C GLU A 20 3.27 8.31 16.77
N GLU A 21 3.04 7.00 16.74
CA GLU A 21 3.38 6.12 15.60
C GLU A 21 2.56 6.52 14.38
N ALA A 22 1.27 6.81 14.55
CA ALA A 22 0.40 7.23 13.45
C ALA A 22 0.79 8.61 12.86
N GLU A 23 1.27 9.54 13.69
CA GLU A 23 1.82 10.82 13.22
C GLU A 23 3.14 10.66 12.46
N LEU A 24 4.00 9.74 12.90
CA LEU A 24 5.24 9.42 12.18
C LEU A 24 4.92 8.84 10.80
N ILE A 25 3.94 7.93 10.73
CA ILE A 25 3.43 7.40 9.46
C ILE A 25 2.92 8.55 8.59
N PHE A 26 2.09 9.44 9.11
CA PHE A 26 1.56 10.56 8.34
C PHE A 26 2.66 11.46 7.75
N LYS A 27 3.72 11.73 8.51
CA LYS A 27 4.86 12.56 8.06
C LYS A 27 5.74 11.89 7.01
N SER A 28 5.82 10.57 7.03
CA SER A 28 6.74 9.82 6.16
C SER A 28 6.03 8.92 5.14
N LEU A 29 4.70 9.07 5.03
CA LEU A 29 3.81 8.25 4.22
C LEU A 29 4.24 8.22 2.74
N ASP A 30 4.54 9.38 2.17
CA ASP A 30 4.90 9.47 0.75
C ASP A 30 6.19 8.71 0.45
N SER A 31 7.22 8.86 1.30
CA SER A 31 8.48 8.14 1.17
C SER A 31 8.32 6.63 1.38
N TYR A 32 7.44 6.21 2.29
CA TYR A 32 7.10 4.81 2.48
C TYR A 32 6.45 4.20 1.24
N LEU A 33 5.43 4.86 0.70
CA LEU A 33 4.73 4.41 -0.51
C LEU A 33 5.70 4.34 -1.69
N GLU A 34 6.54 5.35 -1.86
CA GLU A 34 7.57 5.37 -2.90
C GLU A 34 8.48 4.14 -2.80
N TYR A 35 9.00 3.85 -1.60
CA TYR A 35 9.83 2.68 -1.35
C TYR A 35 9.12 1.36 -1.69
N GLU A 36 7.88 1.16 -1.21
CA GLU A 36 7.14 -0.09 -1.46
C GLU A 36 6.82 -0.27 -2.95
N PHE A 37 6.45 0.80 -3.66
CA PHE A 37 6.22 0.74 -5.10
C PHE A 37 7.51 0.53 -5.91
N GLU A 38 8.66 1.03 -5.44
CA GLU A 38 9.96 0.68 -6.00
C GLU A 38 10.28 -0.82 -5.82
N GLN A 39 9.98 -1.40 -4.65
CA GLN A 39 10.13 -2.84 -4.43
C GLN A 39 9.24 -3.63 -5.40
N ILE A 40 7.97 -3.25 -5.55
CA ILE A 40 7.05 -3.85 -6.54
C ILE A 40 7.63 -3.77 -7.95
N ALA A 41 8.19 -2.62 -8.34
CA ALA A 41 8.82 -2.46 -9.65
C ALA A 41 10.05 -3.38 -9.83
N ILE A 42 10.86 -3.57 -8.80
CA ILE A 42 12.00 -4.50 -8.80
C ILE A 42 11.51 -5.94 -8.99
N PHE A 43 10.48 -6.36 -8.26
CA PHE A 43 9.88 -7.69 -8.37
C PHE A 43 9.29 -7.94 -9.76
N ILE A 44 8.58 -6.96 -10.33
CA ILE A 44 8.09 -7.00 -11.72
C ILE A 44 9.24 -7.23 -12.71
N LYS A 45 10.37 -6.50 -12.56
CA LYS A 45 11.54 -6.64 -13.42
C LYS A 45 12.21 -8.01 -13.30
N LYS A 46 12.19 -8.59 -12.10
CA LYS A 46 12.70 -9.95 -11.82
C LYS A 46 11.74 -11.07 -12.21
N ASN A 47 10.58 -10.72 -12.78
CA ASN A 47 9.52 -11.66 -13.15
C ASN A 47 8.96 -12.45 -11.94
N ASP A 48 8.96 -11.82 -10.77
CA ASP A 48 8.44 -12.35 -9.51
C ASP A 48 7.22 -11.53 -9.08
N ALA A 49 6.15 -11.62 -9.87
CA ALA A 49 4.95 -10.82 -9.66
C ALA A 49 4.21 -11.19 -8.35
N GLU A 50 4.38 -12.41 -7.87
CA GLU A 50 3.79 -12.91 -6.63
C GLU A 50 4.38 -12.21 -5.40
N ALA A 51 5.71 -12.03 -5.36
CA ALA A 51 6.35 -11.23 -4.31
C ALA A 51 5.89 -9.76 -4.37
N GLY A 52 5.76 -9.18 -5.57
CA GLY A 52 5.21 -7.84 -5.75
C GLY A 52 3.76 -7.72 -5.24
N LEU A 53 2.92 -8.74 -5.45
CA LEU A 53 1.56 -8.78 -4.92
C LEU A 53 1.56 -8.84 -3.39
N CYS A 54 2.46 -9.63 -2.81
CA CYS A 54 2.61 -9.73 -1.36
C CYS A 54 2.93 -8.36 -0.74
N VAL A 55 3.91 -7.64 -1.31
CA VAL A 55 4.24 -6.27 -0.88
C VAL A 55 3.02 -5.36 -0.95
N LEU A 56 2.28 -5.39 -2.06
CA LEU A 56 1.10 -4.55 -2.25
C LEU A 56 0.00 -4.83 -1.20
N VAL A 57 -0.23 -6.09 -0.87
CA VAL A 57 -1.20 -6.52 0.16
C VAL A 57 -0.77 -6.06 1.55
N LYS A 58 0.49 -6.25 1.91
CA LYS A 58 1.04 -5.78 3.20
C LYS A 58 0.89 -4.27 3.38
N MET A 59 1.31 -3.53 2.35
CA MET A 59 1.17 -2.08 2.31
C MET A 59 -0.29 -1.64 2.49
N THR A 60 -1.25 -2.30 1.83
CA THR A 60 -2.66 -1.91 1.97
C THR A 60 -3.28 -2.26 3.32
N ASN A 61 -2.90 -3.38 3.93
CA ASN A 61 -3.30 -3.71 5.29
C ASN A 61 -2.81 -2.66 6.29
N PHE A 62 -1.53 -2.30 6.19
CA PHE A 62 -0.92 -1.21 6.94
C PHE A 62 -1.73 0.08 6.79
N LEU A 63 -1.92 0.55 5.56
CA LEU A 63 -2.58 1.84 5.31
C LEU A 63 -4.06 1.86 5.75
N SER A 64 -4.77 0.74 5.60
CA SER A 64 -6.17 0.62 6.03
C SER A 64 -6.30 0.80 7.54
N ALA A 65 -5.46 0.10 8.28
CA ALA A 65 -5.47 0.21 9.73
C ALA A 65 -4.97 1.59 10.18
N ALA A 66 -4.10 2.28 9.41
CA ALA A 66 -3.63 3.64 9.72
C ALA A 66 -4.73 4.66 9.53
N GLY A 67 -5.44 4.56 8.40
CA GLY A 67 -6.57 5.41 8.09
C GLY A 67 -7.70 5.30 9.12
N SER A 68 -7.86 4.13 9.76
CA SER A 68 -8.84 3.93 10.83
C SER A 68 -8.52 4.73 12.11
N LYS A 69 -7.24 4.99 12.39
CA LYS A 69 -6.77 5.71 13.58
C LYS A 69 -6.55 7.20 13.29
N VAL A 70 -6.06 7.51 12.10
CA VAL A 70 -5.77 8.88 11.65
C VAL A 70 -6.46 9.12 10.31
N PRO A 71 -7.68 9.66 10.32
CA PRO A 71 -8.46 9.91 9.09
C PRO A 71 -7.73 10.78 8.06
N GLY A 72 -6.81 11.66 8.51
CA GLY A 72 -5.98 12.50 7.63
C GLY A 72 -5.10 11.71 6.65
N ILE A 73 -4.71 10.47 7.01
CA ILE A 73 -3.92 9.58 6.14
C ILE A 73 -4.71 9.24 4.88
N ILE A 74 -6.02 8.98 4.96
CA ILE A 74 -6.87 8.62 3.81
C ILE A 74 -6.88 9.75 2.76
N THR A 75 -7.02 11.00 3.21
CA THR A 75 -7.02 12.17 2.31
C THR A 75 -5.68 12.36 1.61
N ASN A 76 -4.57 12.13 2.32
CA ASN A 76 -3.24 12.25 1.70
C ASN A 76 -2.98 11.10 0.72
N LEU A 77 -3.37 9.88 1.11
CA LEU A 77 -3.30 8.69 0.28
C LEU A 77 -4.03 8.83 -1.06
N GLN A 78 -5.20 9.46 -1.09
CA GLN A 78 -5.94 9.69 -2.34
C GLN A 78 -5.13 10.49 -3.37
N LYS A 79 -4.25 11.41 -2.92
CA LYS A 79 -3.37 12.17 -3.81
C LYS A 79 -2.20 11.31 -4.30
N THR A 80 -1.62 10.52 -3.40
CA THR A 80 -0.40 9.77 -3.66
C THR A 80 -0.66 8.49 -4.46
N ILE A 81 -1.75 7.76 -4.19
CA ILE A 81 -2.07 6.48 -4.86
C ILE A 81 -2.26 6.63 -6.37
N LYS A 82 -2.80 7.77 -6.83
CA LYS A 82 -2.96 8.06 -8.27
C LYS A 82 -1.62 8.02 -9.02
N LYS A 83 -0.53 8.42 -8.37
CA LYS A 83 0.82 8.38 -8.96
C LYS A 83 1.31 6.94 -9.18
N TYR A 84 0.86 6.02 -8.33
CA TYR A 84 1.33 4.64 -8.34
C TYR A 84 0.33 3.65 -8.97
N GLN A 85 -0.82 4.12 -9.44
CA GLN A 85 -1.79 3.32 -10.20
C GLN A 85 -1.15 2.62 -11.41
N PHE A 86 -0.12 3.24 -12.00
CA PHE A 86 0.65 2.66 -13.09
C PHE A 86 1.43 1.41 -12.67
N HIS A 87 2.14 1.46 -11.53
CA HIS A 87 2.88 0.31 -10.99
C HIS A 87 1.94 -0.84 -10.62
N ALA A 88 0.82 -0.50 -9.98
CA ALA A 88 -0.29 -1.40 -9.72
C ALA A 88 -0.78 -2.10 -11.00
N SER A 89 -1.08 -1.32 -12.05
CA SER A 89 -1.56 -1.85 -13.33
C SER A 89 -0.53 -2.76 -14.02
N MET A 90 0.76 -2.41 -13.96
CA MET A 90 1.83 -3.27 -14.48
C MET A 90 1.94 -4.60 -13.72
N LEU A 91 1.82 -4.55 -12.39
CA LEU A 91 1.79 -5.74 -11.56
C LEU A 91 0.62 -6.66 -11.95
N GLY A 92 -0.59 -6.08 -12.09
CA GLY A 92 -1.77 -6.81 -12.54
C GLY A 92 -1.55 -7.53 -13.86
N LYS A 93 -0.99 -6.84 -14.86
CA LYS A 93 -0.66 -7.45 -16.16
C LYS A 93 0.35 -8.59 -16.03
N LYS A 94 1.34 -8.46 -15.16
CA LYS A 94 2.34 -9.52 -14.91
C LYS A 94 1.74 -10.74 -14.22
N LEU A 95 0.70 -10.55 -13.41
CA LEU A 95 -0.08 -11.62 -12.80
C LEU A 95 -1.09 -12.26 -13.77
N GLY A 96 -1.21 -11.75 -15.01
CA GLY A 96 -2.19 -12.22 -15.99
C GLY A 96 -3.57 -11.57 -15.86
N ALA A 97 -3.73 -10.58 -14.98
CA ALA A 97 -4.96 -9.82 -14.85
C ALA A 97 -5.07 -8.74 -15.94
N LYS A 98 -6.29 -8.47 -16.40
CA LYS A 98 -6.62 -7.35 -17.29
C LYS A 98 -6.25 -6.01 -16.65
N SER A 99 -6.55 -5.87 -15.36
CA SER A 99 -6.23 -4.68 -14.58
C SER A 99 -6.08 -4.99 -13.09
N LEU A 100 -5.25 -4.19 -12.41
CA LEU A 100 -5.21 -4.07 -10.96
C LEU A 100 -5.52 -2.62 -10.63
N THR A 101 -6.51 -2.41 -9.77
CA THR A 101 -6.96 -1.08 -9.34
C THR A 101 -6.83 -0.96 -7.83
N ILE A 102 -6.21 0.13 -7.38
CA ILE A 102 -6.25 0.53 -5.97
C ILE A 102 -7.23 1.70 -5.86
N SER A 103 -8.18 1.60 -4.95
CA SER A 103 -9.20 2.61 -4.68
C SER A 103 -9.18 3.00 -3.21
N ILE A 104 -9.28 4.30 -2.93
CA ILE A 104 -9.21 4.84 -1.57
C ILE A 104 -10.37 5.80 -1.38
N GLY A 105 -11.20 5.55 -0.37
CA GLY A 105 -12.38 6.37 -0.11
C GLY A 105 -12.83 6.29 1.34
N PHE A 106 -13.28 7.41 1.91
CA PHE A 106 -13.98 7.39 3.18
C PHE A 106 -15.48 7.12 2.92
N PRO A 107 -16.17 6.26 3.70
CA PRO A 107 -15.71 5.47 4.84
C PRO A 107 -15.09 4.10 4.46
N ILE A 108 -15.02 3.78 3.17
CA ILE A 108 -14.73 2.45 2.60
C ILE A 108 -13.28 1.97 2.85
N GLY A 109 -12.35 2.85 3.21
CA GLY A 109 -10.94 2.53 3.43
C GLY A 109 -10.18 2.39 2.11
N ILE A 110 -9.35 1.34 2.02
CA ILE A 110 -8.54 1.03 0.83
C ILE A 110 -8.98 -0.33 0.27
N ASN A 111 -9.23 -0.37 -1.03
CA ASN A 111 -9.64 -1.56 -1.76
C ASN A 111 -8.65 -1.83 -2.89
N ILE A 112 -8.20 -3.08 -3.01
CA ILE A 112 -7.46 -3.58 -4.18
C ILE A 112 -8.38 -4.53 -4.95
N SER A 113 -8.54 -4.28 -6.24
CA SER A 113 -9.32 -5.13 -7.12
C SER A 113 -8.47 -5.60 -8.31
N LEU A 114 -8.50 -6.90 -8.57
CA LEU A 114 -7.93 -7.53 -9.76
C LEU A 114 -9.09 -7.92 -10.69
N THR A 115 -9.01 -7.51 -11.95
CA THR A 115 -9.99 -7.88 -12.98
C THR A 115 -9.33 -8.81 -13.98
N TRP A 116 -10.03 -9.89 -14.33
CA TRP A 116 -9.57 -10.87 -15.32
C TRP A 116 -10.45 -10.75 -16.58
N ASP A 117 -9.86 -11.01 -17.74
CA ASP A 117 -10.65 -11.28 -18.95
C ASP A 117 -11.19 -12.71 -18.81
N ILE A 118 -12.43 -12.83 -18.35
CA ILE A 118 -13.17 -14.10 -18.33
C ILE A 118 -13.60 -14.45 -19.75
#